data_AF-A0A8X7PF40-F1
#
_entry.id   AF-A0A8X7PF40-F1
#
_cell.length_a   1.000
_cell.length_b   1.000
_cell.length_c   1.000
_cell.angle_alpha   90.00
_cell.angle_beta   90.00
_cell.angle_gamma   90.00
#
_symmetry.space_group_name_H-M   'P 1'
#
loop_
_entity.id
_entity.type
_entity.pdbx_description
1 polymer ?
#
loop_
_entity_poly.entity_id
_entity_poly.type
_entity_poly.pdbx_seq_one_letter_code
_entity_poly.pdbx_strand_id
1 'polypeptide(L)'
;MMPHNTFHPLLYKQLTNLATATNYLPVSPTYLHSHITYRSKRVRLTLMDNASALFRELHCRTNLKHEVVIITSINPRVCKGKLILTSTPATRFYCDSTIDLIRSFNQRNKVSNHS
;
A
#
# COMPACT_ATOMS: atom_id res chain seq x y z
N MET A 1 -11.11 -20.89 10.76
CA MET A 1 -11.63 -20.00 9.70
C MET A 1 -11.01 -18.63 9.90
N MET A 2 -10.18 -18.15 8.97
CA MET A 2 -9.67 -16.77 9.01
C MET A 2 -10.81 -15.83 8.60
N PRO A 3 -11.03 -14.70 9.29
CA PRO A 3 -12.09 -13.77 8.93
C PRO A 3 -11.86 -13.26 7.51
N HIS A 4 -12.93 -13.06 6.75
CA HIS A 4 -12.90 -12.40 5.46
C HIS A 4 -12.28 -11.00 5.66
N ASN A 5 -10.97 -10.90 5.43
CA ASN A 5 -10.18 -9.69 5.61
C ASN A 5 -10.66 -8.63 4.61
N THR A 6 -11.66 -7.87 5.02
CA THR A 6 -12.16 -6.73 4.25
C THR A 6 -11.13 -5.62 4.41
N PHE A 7 -10.21 -5.53 3.45
CA PHE A 7 -9.28 -4.42 3.39
C PHE A 7 -10.04 -3.14 3.02
N HIS A 8 -9.97 -2.12 3.87
CA HIS A 8 -10.52 -0.80 3.60
C HIS A 8 -9.39 0.14 3.14
N PRO A 9 -9.18 0.31 1.83
CA PRO A 9 -8.10 1.14 1.32
C PRO A 9 -8.35 2.61 1.62
N LEU A 10 -7.29 3.34 1.98
CA LEU A 10 -7.32 4.78 2.09
C LEU A 10 -7.03 5.44 0.74
N LEU A 11 -7.82 6.45 0.38
CA LEU A 11 -7.56 7.29 -0.77
C LEU A 11 -6.36 8.20 -0.52
N TYR A 12 -5.65 8.58 -1.59
CA TYR A 12 -4.48 9.48 -1.52
C TYR A 12 -4.75 10.78 -0.73
N LYS A 13 -5.95 11.37 -0.90
CA LYS A 13 -6.37 12.57 -0.16
C LYS A 13 -6.52 12.29 1.33
N GLN A 14 -7.10 11.15 1.71
CA GLN A 14 -7.23 10.74 3.10
C GLN A 14 -5.84 10.51 3.72
N LEU A 15 -4.93 9.88 2.99
CA LEU A 15 -3.57 9.62 3.46
C LEU A 15 -2.77 10.91 3.66
N THR A 16 -2.96 11.89 2.77
CA THR A 16 -2.34 13.22 2.88
C THR A 16 -2.92 14.00 4.06
N ASN A 17 -4.23 13.94 4.25
CA ASN A 17 -4.89 14.55 5.42
C ASN A 17 -4.39 13.94 6.73
N LEU A 18 -4.25 12.61 6.79
CA LEU A 18 -3.64 11.93 7.94
C LEU A 18 -2.22 12.44 8.16
N ALA A 19 -1.37 12.39 7.13
CA ALA A 19 0.02 12.83 7.21
C ALA A 19 0.22 14.31 7.60
N THR A 20 -0.79 15.15 7.34
CA THR A 20 -0.80 16.59 7.69
C THR A 20 -1.38 16.83 9.09
N ALA A 21 -2.36 16.01 9.51
CA ALA A 21 -2.93 16.04 10.85
C ALA A 21 -2.00 15.41 11.91
N THR A 22 -1.13 14.48 11.50
CA THR A 22 -0.25 13.72 12.40
C THR A 22 1.02 14.51 12.75
N ASN A 23 0.90 15.50 13.64
CA ASN A 23 1.86 15.66 14.75
C ASN A 23 1.60 14.61 15.86
N TYR A 24 0.57 13.77 15.69
CA TYR A 24 0.22 12.62 16.53
C TYR A 24 0.34 11.32 15.73
N LEU A 25 1.05 10.34 16.26
CA LEU A 25 1.24 9.02 15.66
C LEU A 25 -0.12 8.31 15.50
N PRO A 26 -0.48 7.78 14.31
CA PRO A 26 -1.67 6.96 14.18
C PRO A 26 -1.47 5.61 14.86
N VAL A 27 -2.34 5.28 15.80
CA VAL A 27 -2.31 4.05 16.63
C VAL A 27 -2.95 2.85 15.91
N SER A 28 -3.11 2.90 14.58
CA SER A 28 -3.85 1.89 13.82
C SER A 28 -3.17 1.56 12.49
N PRO A 29 -3.32 0.32 11.99
CA PRO A 29 -2.66 -0.13 10.77
C PRO A 29 -3.16 0.67 9.56
N THR A 30 -2.29 1.47 8.95
CA THR A 30 -2.58 2.27 7.76
C THR A 30 -2.38 1.44 6.48
N TYR A 31 -3.40 1.35 5.61
CA TYR A 31 -3.39 0.56 4.37
C TYR A 31 -3.19 1.43 3.13
N LEU A 32 -2.35 1.02 2.18
CA LEU A 32 -2.09 1.76 0.94
C LEU A 32 -2.83 1.19 -0.27
N HIS A 33 -3.43 2.08 -1.07
CA HIS A 33 -3.83 1.82 -2.44
C HIS A 33 -3.43 3.00 -3.35
N SER A 34 -2.64 2.75 -4.41
CA SER A 34 -2.44 3.72 -5.48
C SER A 34 -3.52 3.52 -6.54
N HIS A 35 -4.58 4.33 -6.50
CA HIS A 35 -5.67 4.31 -7.47
C HIS A 35 -5.16 4.68 -8.88
N ILE A 36 -5.52 3.87 -9.88
CA ILE A 36 -5.30 4.15 -11.31
C ILE A 36 -6.61 4.63 -11.91
N THR A 37 -6.63 5.92 -12.26
CA THR A 37 -7.55 6.58 -13.19
C THR A 37 -6.88 7.89 -13.54
N TYR A 38 -6.24 7.97 -14.70
CA TYR A 38 -5.66 9.15 -15.35
C TYR A 38 -4.66 10.05 -14.54
N ARG A 39 -4.40 9.76 -13.26
CA ARG A 39 -3.47 10.45 -12.36
C ARG A 39 -2.86 9.47 -11.35
N SER A 40 -2.17 8.44 -11.83
CA SER A 40 -1.38 7.57 -10.96
C SER A 40 -0.37 8.40 -10.18
N LYS A 41 -0.57 8.54 -8.86
CA LYS A 41 0.35 9.25 -7.98
C LYS A 41 1.42 8.27 -7.51
N ARG A 42 2.65 8.50 -7.95
CA ARG A 42 3.81 7.80 -7.41
C ARG A 42 4.15 8.38 -6.04
N VAL A 43 4.32 7.51 -5.07
CA VAL A 43 4.68 7.87 -3.69
C VAL A 43 5.90 7.07 -3.29
N ARG A 44 6.82 7.70 -2.55
CA ARG A 44 8.01 7.02 -2.04
C ARG A 44 7.66 6.26 -0.77
N LEU A 45 7.91 4.95 -0.76
CA LEU A 45 7.88 4.10 0.42
C LEU A 45 9.31 3.76 0.82
N THR A 46 9.67 4.05 2.07
CA THR A 46 10.93 3.62 2.68
C THR A 46 10.64 2.45 3.63
N LEU A 47 11.24 1.30 3.36
CA LEU A 47 11.20 0.13 4.24
C LEU A 47 12.46 0.10 5.10
N MET A 48 12.30 -0.19 6.38
CA MET A 48 13.39 -0.27 7.36
C MET A 48 13.37 -1.63 8.05
N ASP A 49 14.54 -2.05 8.54
CA ASP A 49 14.72 -3.19 9.43
C ASP A 49 14.01 -4.46 8.93
N ASN A 50 13.25 -5.11 9.81
CA ASN A 50 12.52 -6.34 9.52
C ASN A 50 11.53 -6.21 8.35
N ALA A 51 10.90 -5.04 8.16
CA ALA A 51 9.98 -4.84 7.04
C ALA A 51 10.71 -4.93 5.69
N SER A 52 11.96 -4.47 5.62
CA SER A 52 12.79 -4.62 4.41
C SER A 52 13.14 -6.09 4.12
N ALA A 53 13.43 -6.88 5.16
CA ALA A 53 13.75 -8.29 5.03
C ALA A 53 12.53 -9.11 4.58
N LEU A 54 11.36 -8.89 5.21
CA LEU A 54 10.10 -9.53 4.84
C LEU A 54 9.69 -9.21 3.40
N PHE A 55 9.85 -7.95 2.98
CA PHE A 55 9.55 -7.57 1.60
C PHE A 55 10.50 -8.25 0.61
N ARG A 56 11.80 -8.35 0.94
CA ARG A 56 12.77 -9.05 0.09
C ARG A 56 12.43 -10.53 -0.04
N GLU A 57 12.08 -11.19 1.06
CA GLU A 57 11.64 -12.59 1.04
C GLU A 57 10.39 -12.78 0.18
N LEU A 58 9.39 -11.91 0.34
CA LEU A 58 8.20 -11.90 -0.50
C LEU A 58 8.57 -11.76 -1.99
N HIS A 59 9.44 -10.81 -2.31
CA HIS A 59 9.93 -10.56 -3.67
C HIS A 59 10.74 -11.73 -4.26
N CYS A 60 11.43 -12.51 -3.44
CA CYS A 60 12.11 -13.71 -3.91
C CYS A 60 11.13 -14.87 -4.17
N ARG A 61 10.06 -14.97 -3.37
CA ARG A 61 9.05 -16.03 -3.48
C ARG A 61 8.08 -15.80 -4.63
N THR A 62 7.75 -14.54 -4.93
CA THR A 62 6.84 -14.18 -6.00
C THR A 62 7.56 -13.43 -7.11
N ASN A 63 7.26 -13.71 -8.37
CA ASN A 63 7.82 -12.97 -9.51
C ASN A 63 7.11 -11.60 -9.61
N LEU A 64 7.39 -10.71 -8.65
CA LEU A 64 6.68 -9.45 -8.37
C LEU A 64 6.70 -8.42 -9.51
N LYS A 65 7.26 -8.73 -10.69
CA LYS A 65 7.36 -7.77 -11.81
C LYS A 65 6.01 -7.16 -12.23
N HIS A 66 4.88 -7.78 -11.89
CA HIS A 66 3.54 -7.28 -12.23
C HIS A 66 2.50 -7.49 -11.11
N GLU A 67 2.92 -7.67 -9.86
CA GLU A 67 2.00 -7.99 -8.77
C GLU A 67 1.62 -6.77 -7.92
N VAL A 68 0.37 -6.77 -7.50
CA VAL A 68 -0.18 -5.78 -6.58
C VAL A 68 0.11 -6.25 -5.17
N VAL A 69 0.79 -5.41 -4.40
CA VAL A 69 1.05 -5.67 -2.98
C VAL A 69 0.21 -4.73 -2.14
N ILE A 70 -0.59 -5.31 -1.24
CA ILE A 70 -1.23 -4.56 -0.15
C ILE A 70 -0.22 -4.41 0.97
N ILE A 71 -0.06 -3.18 1.44
CA ILE A 71 0.86 -2.83 2.52
C ILE A 71 0.04 -2.21 3.63
N THR A 72 0.25 -2.68 4.85
CA THR A 72 -0.49 -2.27 6.05
C THR A 72 0.46 -1.64 7.06
N SER A 73 -0.11 -0.93 8.04
CA SER A 73 0.64 -0.32 9.14
C SER A 73 1.81 0.54 8.66
N ILE A 74 1.55 1.42 7.70
CA ILE A 74 2.54 2.42 7.27
C ILE A 74 2.39 3.72 8.05
N ASN A 75 3.47 4.48 8.16
CA ASN A 75 3.48 5.82 8.71
C ASN A 75 3.55 6.86 7.58
N PRO A 76 2.46 7.57 7.26
CA PRO A 76 2.45 8.57 6.22
C PRO A 76 2.93 9.93 6.76
N ARG A 77 3.77 10.64 6.00
CA ARG A 77 4.30 11.97 6.35
C ARG A 77 4.32 12.90 5.14
N VAL A 78 4.07 14.19 5.34
CA VAL A 78 4.30 15.21 4.31
C VAL A 78 5.61 15.92 4.58
N CYS A 79 6.54 15.90 3.62
CA CYS A 79 7.79 16.64 3.69
C CYS A 79 7.95 17.47 2.42
N LYS A 80 8.11 18.80 2.57
CA LYS A 80 8.23 19.75 1.45
C LYS A 80 7.12 19.57 0.38
N GLY A 81 5.87 19.39 0.83
CA GLY A 81 4.71 19.19 -0.05
C GLY A 81 4.64 17.81 -0.72
N LYS A 82 5.53 16.87 -0.39
CA LYS A 82 5.53 15.50 -0.93
C LYS A 82 5.11 14.51 0.14
N LEU A 83 4.16 13.64 -0.21
CA LEU A 83 3.81 12.48 0.63
C LEU A 83 4.94 11.46 0.59
N ILE A 84 5.40 11.05 1.76
CA ILE A 84 6.42 10.03 1.99
C ILE A 84 5.84 9.02 2.96
N LEU A 85 6.09 7.75 2.70
CA LEU A 85 5.58 6.65 3.50
C LEU A 85 6.77 5.90 4.09
N THR A 86 6.70 5.57 5.37
CA THR A 86 7.72 4.73 6.00
C THR A 86 7.07 3.51 6.64
N SER A 87 7.76 2.37 6.62
CA SER A 87 7.32 1.19 7.37
C SER A 87 7.29 1.46 8.88
N THR A 88 6.54 0.64 9.60
CA THR A 88 6.55 0.53 11.05
C THR A 88 6.90 -0.92 11.44
N PRO A 89 7.21 -1.22 12.71
CA PRO A 89 7.39 -2.61 13.17
C PRO A 89 6.16 -3.50 12.91
N ALA A 90 4.97 -2.92 12.79
CA ALA A 90 3.73 -3.63 12.51
C ALA A 90 3.42 -3.76 11.01
N THR A 91 4.31 -3.32 10.11
CA THR A 91 4.07 -3.39 8.65
C THR A 91 3.95 -4.84 8.19
N ARG A 92 2.90 -5.12 7.42
CA ARG A 92 2.67 -6.42 6.76
C ARG A 92 2.46 -6.21 5.27
N PHE A 93 2.81 -7.25 4.51
CA PHE A 93 2.68 -7.28 3.05
C PHE A 93 1.79 -8.46 2.65
N TYR A 94 0.89 -8.23 1.70
CA TYR A 94 0.00 -9.26 1.16
C TYR A 94 -0.03 -9.14 -0.37
N CYS A 95 0.22 -10.24 -1.08
CA CYS A 95 0.25 -10.27 -2.55
C CYS A 95 -0.64 -11.39 -3.13
N ASP A 96 -1.64 -11.83 -2.39
CA ASP A 96 -2.53 -12.91 -2.81
C ASP A 96 -3.63 -12.41 -3.76
N SER A 97 -3.68 -12.96 -4.97
CA SER A 97 -4.70 -12.67 -5.98
C SER A 97 -6.13 -13.06 -5.58
N THR A 98 -6.30 -13.90 -4.55
CA THR A 98 -7.61 -14.22 -3.97
C THR A 98 -8.21 -13.06 -3.19
N ILE A 99 -7.40 -12.09 -2.77
CA ILE A 99 -7.89 -10.89 -2.07
C ILE A 99 -8.68 -10.02 -3.05
N ASP A 100 -9.94 -9.74 -2.72
CA ASP A 100 -10.87 -9.02 -3.61
C ASP A 100 -10.35 -7.65 -4.02
N LEU A 101 -9.59 -6.96 -3.15
CA LEU A 101 -8.97 -5.68 -3.47
C LEU A 101 -7.90 -5.81 -4.57
N ILE A 102 -7.06 -6.85 -4.52
CA ILE A 102 -6.05 -7.13 -5.54
C ILE A 102 -6.74 -7.55 -6.84
N ARG A 103 -7.74 -8.44 -6.76
CA ARG A 103 -8.53 -8.88 -7.91
C ARG A 103 -9.19 -7.69 -8.63
N SER A 104 -9.87 -6.83 -7.88
CA SER A 104 -10.55 -5.64 -8.40
C SER A 104 -9.57 -4.63 -9.00
N PHE A 105 -8.39 -4.48 -8.42
CA PHE A 105 -7.35 -3.64 -9.01
C PHE A 105 -6.83 -4.22 -10.32
N ASN A 106 -6.51 -5.50 -10.35
CA ASN A 106 -6.02 -6.17 -11.56
C ASN A 106 -7.04 -6.12 -12.69
N GLN A 107 -8.33 -6.34 -12.41
CA GLN A 107 -9.40 -6.23 -13.41
C GLN A 107 -9.47 -4.82 -14.01
N ARG A 108 -9.50 -3.77 -13.17
CA ARG A 108 -9.54 -2.37 -13.65
C ARG A 108 -8.34 -2.01 -14.52
N ASN A 109 -7.15 -2.50 -14.18
CA ASN A 109 -5.92 -2.16 -14.90
C ASN A 109 -5.67 -3.02 -16.13
N LYS A 110 -6.16 -4.26 -16.18
CA LYS A 110 -6.12 -5.09 -17.40
C LYS A 110 -6.99 -4.50 -18.51
N VAL A 111 -8.15 -3.91 -18.17
CA VAL A 111 -9.03 -3.23 -19.13
C VAL A 111 -8.34 -2.00 -19.77
N SER A 112 -7.34 -1.42 -19.11
CA SER A 112 -6.65 -0.22 -19.60
C SER A 112 -5.54 -0.49 -20.65
N ASN A 113 -5.16 -1.75 -20.89
CA ASN A 113 -4.09 -2.14 -21.83
C ASN A 113 -4.61 -2.61 -23.20
N HIS A 114 -5.90 -2.44 -23.49
CA HIS A 114 -6.54 -2.83 -24.76
C HIS A 114 -7.21 -1.64 -25.47
N SER A 115 -6.57 -0.47 -25.50
CA SER A 115 -7.04 0.68 -26.30
C SER A 115 -5.89 1.35 -27.02
#